data_AF-A0A3G2EAK6-F1
#
_entry.id   AF-A0A3G2EAK6-F1
#
_cell.length_a   1.000
_cell.length_b   1.000
_cell.length_c   1.000
_cell.angle_alpha   90.00
_cell.angle_beta   90.00
_cell.angle_gamma   90.00
#
_symmetry.space_group_name_H-M   'P 1'
#
loop_
_entity.id
_entity.type
_entity.pdbx_description
1 polymer ?
#
loop_
_entity_poly.entity_id
_entity_poly.type
_entity_poly.pdbx_seq_one_letter_code
_entity_poly.pdbx_strand_id
1 'polypeptide(L)'
;MTDAQFQKWLQSPSAIRMVLIEAQVNVAGSEVTRYIASRPYVTGPQEVPENTAYLPLAKGGLAFTEQVSLSGEAGLSGGDIELDNADGALDGWLDDVWMNRPIKAWAGDPSWPRADFQLVFDGIIADVASAGRESVNLVLRDKLQRLNTPISETKLGGTTPNKDAILPIPFGECHNVAPLLINPATLEYGFLGAVESTFEVRTNGKPIAVGLNDQTGRFKLTTDPFSTTITASVQGDKGGGYAPRIAPLVQRIATAYGKAADRFTVADLDMDNLAAFDAAHPQPVGLYVADRTNQAQAIQQLAASVGAQALMSRTGQLRLVQIALPAAGVPVAIGLEQMRERSLRPAQRLPVTAAVKIGFDRNYTLQAGLMTSIPPAHADLYATEWLTETVVDEAVRTRYRLSDDPAQIDTCLKTRADARAEAQRRLALNKVPRTIYEFDGEPEMMMLELGQPVQLRAERFGLQDGVPGVVVLLSRFWLTGRVTVGVLV
;
A
#
# COMPACT_ATOMS: atom_id res chain seq x y z
N MET A 1 -3.20 26.55 14.51
CA MET A 1 -2.52 26.80 13.23
C MET A 1 -3.36 26.22 12.08
N THR A 2 -3.61 26.96 11.00
CA THR A 2 -4.26 26.43 9.78
C THR A 2 -3.24 26.07 8.70
N ASP A 3 -3.61 25.24 7.72
CA ASP A 3 -2.72 24.85 6.61
C ASP A 3 -2.20 26.07 5.82
N ALA A 4 -3.07 27.05 5.58
CA ALA A 4 -2.70 28.29 4.90
C ALA A 4 -1.72 29.15 5.72
N GLN A 5 -1.84 29.15 7.05
CA GLN A 5 -0.87 29.84 7.92
C GLN A 5 0.48 29.10 7.93
N PHE A 6 0.45 27.76 7.98
CA PHE A 6 1.66 26.95 7.94
C PHE A 6 2.40 27.09 6.61
N GLN A 7 1.69 27.10 5.48
CA GLN A 7 2.29 27.33 4.16
C GLN A 7 2.94 28.71 4.06
N LYS A 8 2.31 29.77 4.60
CA LYS A 8 2.91 31.11 4.68
C LYS A 8 4.17 31.11 5.55
N TRP A 9 4.16 30.38 6.66
CA TRP A 9 5.35 30.22 7.50
C TRP A 9 6.47 29.50 6.75
N LEU A 10 6.16 28.42 6.03
CA LEU A 10 7.13 27.70 5.21
C LEU A 10 7.84 28.61 4.21
N GLN A 11 7.10 29.53 3.60
CA GLN A 11 7.63 30.51 2.63
C GLN A 11 8.43 31.65 3.27
N SER A 12 8.28 31.88 4.58
CA SER A 12 8.92 33.02 5.22
C SER A 12 10.45 32.81 5.34
N PRO A 13 11.27 33.76 4.86
CA PRO A 13 12.72 33.72 5.08
C PRO A 13 13.11 33.90 6.56
N SER A 14 12.24 34.53 7.36
CA SER A 14 12.46 34.73 8.80
C SER A 14 11.99 33.55 9.66
N ALA A 15 11.34 32.54 9.07
CA ALA A 15 10.86 31.37 9.80
C ALA A 15 12.02 30.60 10.44
N ILE A 16 11.92 30.36 11.74
CA ILE A 16 12.88 29.54 12.46
C ILE A 16 12.34 28.11 12.41
N ARG A 17 12.85 27.32 11.45
CA ARG A 17 12.41 25.93 11.28
C ARG A 17 12.98 25.05 12.38
N MET A 18 12.11 24.26 12.97
CA MET A 18 12.47 23.18 13.87
C MET A 18 11.53 21.99 13.73
N VAL A 19 12.00 20.84 14.21
CA VAL A 19 11.20 19.63 14.31
C VAL A 19 11.22 19.13 15.75
N LEU A 20 10.04 18.70 16.21
CA LEU A 20 9.82 17.96 17.44
C LEU A 20 9.56 16.51 17.09
N ILE A 21 10.11 15.58 17.86
CA ILE A 21 10.01 14.14 17.65
C ILE A 21 9.60 13.50 18.98
N GLU A 22 8.59 12.66 18.92
CA GLU A 22 8.17 11.79 20.02
C GLU A 22 8.37 10.36 19.56
N ALA A 23 9.36 9.67 20.14
CA ALA A 23 9.72 8.31 19.79
C ALA A 23 9.46 7.38 20.97
N GLN A 24 8.61 6.38 20.80
CA GLN A 24 8.43 5.34 21.81
C GLN A 24 9.57 4.33 21.76
N VAL A 25 9.95 3.81 22.92
CA VAL A 25 11.01 2.83 23.09
C VAL A 25 10.74 1.99 24.32
N ASN A 26 11.10 0.71 24.27
CA ASN A 26 11.06 -0.15 25.44
C ASN A 26 12.44 -0.16 26.12
N VAL A 27 12.48 0.37 27.34
CA VAL A 27 13.67 0.45 28.20
C VAL A 27 13.50 -0.57 29.32
N ALA A 28 14.30 -1.63 29.30
CA ALA A 28 14.26 -2.68 30.33
C ALA A 28 12.84 -3.22 30.64
N GLY A 29 12.01 -3.42 29.61
CA GLY A 29 10.65 -3.93 29.73
C GLY A 29 9.56 -2.86 29.88
N SER A 30 9.91 -1.58 30.02
CA SER A 30 8.94 -0.48 30.17
C SER A 30 8.87 0.41 28.94
N GLU A 31 7.67 0.70 28.45
CA GLU A 31 7.48 1.66 27.36
C GLU A 31 7.68 3.10 27.85
N VAL A 32 8.57 3.83 27.17
CA VAL A 32 8.92 5.23 27.46
C VAL A 32 8.87 6.04 26.17
N THR A 33 8.49 7.31 26.25
CA THR A 33 8.62 8.26 25.14
C THR A 33 9.89 9.08 25.30
N ARG A 34 10.76 9.09 24.29
CA ARG A 34 11.87 10.03 24.17
C ARG A 34 11.38 11.27 23.43
N TYR A 35 11.56 12.44 24.04
CA TYR A 35 11.24 13.75 23.48
C TYR A 35 12.50 14.39 22.90
N ILE A 36 12.55 14.43 21.57
CA ILE A 36 13.73 14.84 20.80
C ILE A 36 13.35 16.07 19.96
N ALA A 37 14.27 17.01 19.79
CA ALA A 37 14.08 18.15 18.91
C ALA A 37 15.37 18.50 18.17
N SER A 38 15.22 19.29 17.10
CA SER A 38 16.37 19.88 16.39
C SER A 38 16.88 21.17 17.05
N ARG A 39 16.14 21.72 18.02
CA ARG A 39 16.45 22.93 18.80
C ARG A 39 15.87 22.79 20.21
N PRO A 40 16.42 23.48 21.23
CA PRO A 40 15.85 23.45 22.58
C PRO A 40 14.39 23.89 22.55
N TYR A 41 13.51 23.11 23.20
CA TYR A 41 12.09 23.41 23.29
C TYR A 41 11.52 22.80 24.58
N VAL A 42 10.62 23.53 25.23
CA VAL A 42 9.95 23.08 26.46
C VAL A 42 8.48 23.44 26.34
N THR A 43 7.61 22.46 26.53
CA THR A 43 6.17 22.71 26.56
C THR A 43 5.76 23.40 27.86
N GLY A 44 4.76 24.27 27.79
CA GLY A 44 4.14 24.89 28.95
C GLY A 44 3.24 23.93 29.76
N PRO A 45 2.71 24.39 30.90
CA PRO A 45 1.91 23.58 31.81
C PRO A 45 0.51 23.22 31.29
N GLN A 46 0.04 23.89 30.25
CA GLN A 46 -1.29 23.65 29.64
C GLN A 46 -1.19 22.92 28.30
N GLU A 47 0.04 22.61 27.88
CA GLU A 47 0.32 21.94 26.63
C GLU A 47 0.40 20.43 26.83
N VAL A 48 0.31 19.66 25.74
CA VAL A 48 0.40 18.21 25.78
C VAL A 48 1.61 17.76 24.96
N PRO A 49 2.58 17.06 25.57
CA PRO A 49 2.71 16.78 27.01
C PRO A 49 3.00 18.05 27.83
N GLU A 50 2.65 18.08 29.12
CA GLU A 50 2.86 19.25 29.99
C GLU A 50 4.32 19.35 30.46
N ASN A 51 4.85 20.58 30.60
CA ASN A 51 6.16 20.86 31.22
C ASN A 51 7.31 19.93 30.77
N THR A 52 7.31 19.55 29.50
CA THR A 52 8.19 18.51 28.96
C THR A 52 9.28 19.15 28.12
N ALA A 53 10.53 18.86 28.49
CA ALA A 53 11.69 19.29 27.71
C ALA A 53 11.94 18.34 26.54
N TYR A 54 12.05 18.90 25.34
CA TYR A 54 12.51 18.20 24.14
C TYR A 54 14.01 18.44 23.99
N LEU A 55 14.78 17.37 23.97
CA LEU A 55 16.24 17.44 23.96
C LEU A 55 16.75 17.77 22.56
N PRO A 56 17.67 18.74 22.39
CA PRO A 56 18.17 19.20 21.09
C PRO A 56 19.17 18.21 20.46
N LEU A 57 18.74 16.96 20.23
CA LEU A 57 19.60 15.88 19.76
C LEU A 57 19.58 15.71 18.25
N ALA A 58 18.50 16.08 17.55
CA ALA A 58 18.36 15.78 16.12
C ALA A 58 19.31 16.64 15.26
N LYS A 59 20.26 15.98 14.58
CA LYS A 59 21.18 16.56 13.60
C LYS A 59 20.62 16.38 12.18
N GLY A 60 21.10 17.19 11.25
CA GLY A 60 21.24 16.78 9.84
C GLY A 60 19.99 16.60 8.98
N GLY A 61 18.79 16.49 9.54
CA GLY A 61 17.54 16.49 8.78
C GLY A 61 16.70 15.24 9.03
N LEU A 62 15.44 15.46 9.39
CA LEU A 62 14.40 14.52 8.98
C LEU A 62 14.34 14.54 7.46
N ALA A 63 15.14 13.68 6.83
CA ALA A 63 15.07 13.38 5.42
C ALA A 63 14.14 12.18 5.26
N PHE A 64 13.01 12.39 4.61
CA PHE A 64 12.05 11.32 4.35
C PHE A 64 11.79 11.22 2.86
N THR A 65 11.97 10.03 2.30
CA THR A 65 11.75 9.75 0.88
C THR A 65 10.50 8.90 0.70
N GLU A 66 9.56 9.45 -0.07
CA GLU A 66 8.32 8.83 -0.51
C GLU A 66 8.39 8.64 -2.04
N GLN A 67 8.06 7.44 -2.53
CA GLN A 67 8.01 7.17 -3.96
C GLN A 67 6.84 6.23 -4.30
N VAL A 68 6.14 6.51 -5.41
CA VAL A 68 5.20 5.57 -6.03
C VAL A 68 5.96 4.82 -7.11
N SER A 69 5.97 3.48 -7.05
CA SER A 69 6.52 2.68 -8.14
C SER A 69 5.68 2.89 -9.42
N LEU A 70 6.27 2.73 -10.60
CA LEU A 70 5.49 2.76 -11.85
C LEU A 70 5.20 1.35 -12.38
N SER A 71 5.79 0.32 -11.77
CA SER A 71 5.59 -1.09 -12.07
C SER A 71 4.64 -1.80 -11.11
N GLY A 72 4.18 -1.14 -10.04
CA GLY A 72 3.21 -1.70 -9.08
C GLY A 72 3.83 -2.43 -7.89
N GLU A 73 5.14 -2.31 -7.68
CA GLU A 73 5.80 -2.84 -6.48
C GLU A 73 5.42 -2.02 -5.23
N ALA A 74 5.34 -2.69 -4.08
CA ALA A 74 5.05 -2.02 -2.81
C ALA A 74 6.20 -1.06 -2.44
N GLY A 75 5.93 0.25 -2.46
CA GLY A 75 6.85 1.26 -1.98
C GLY A 75 6.77 1.37 -0.46
N LEU A 76 7.68 0.73 0.27
CA LEU A 76 7.91 1.06 1.68
C LEU A 76 8.75 2.34 1.71
N SER A 77 8.17 3.42 2.24
CA SER A 77 8.90 4.65 2.48
C SER A 77 9.79 4.50 3.73
N GLY A 78 10.98 5.09 3.66
CA GLY A 78 12.00 4.95 4.69
C GLY A 78 12.86 6.19 4.79
N GLY A 79 13.50 6.33 5.94
CA GLY A 79 14.44 7.40 6.25
C GLY A 79 15.12 7.11 7.57
N ASP A 80 15.98 8.01 8.01
CA ASP A 80 16.56 7.95 9.33
C ASP A 80 16.57 9.33 9.99
N ILE A 81 16.62 9.32 11.32
CA ILE A 81 16.85 10.52 12.13
C ILE A 81 18.22 10.34 12.77
N GLU A 82 19.18 11.15 12.32
CA GLU A 82 20.49 11.23 12.94
C GLU A 82 20.45 12.07 14.21
N LEU A 83 21.00 11.54 15.30
CA LEU A 83 21.09 12.15 16.61
C LEU A 83 22.55 12.43 16.97
N ASP A 84 22.79 13.59 17.58
CA ASP A 84 24.08 13.93 18.17
C ASP A 84 24.42 13.00 19.33
N ASN A 85 25.54 12.31 19.21
CA ASN A 85 26.13 11.51 20.27
C ASN A 85 27.63 11.79 20.42
N ALA A 86 28.09 13.02 20.19
CA ALA A 86 29.51 13.36 20.29
C ALA A 86 30.09 13.17 21.70
N ASP A 87 29.25 13.24 22.73
CA ASP A 87 29.60 13.04 24.15
C ASP A 87 29.39 11.59 24.64
N GLY A 88 28.82 10.70 23.82
CA GLY A 88 28.51 9.32 24.17
C GLY A 88 27.29 9.15 25.09
N ALA A 89 26.51 10.20 25.35
CA ALA A 89 25.37 10.14 26.26
C ALA A 89 24.24 9.22 25.79
N LEU A 90 24.16 8.94 24.48
CA LEU A 90 23.16 8.09 23.85
C LEU A 90 23.64 6.64 23.63
N ASP A 91 24.85 6.26 24.06
CA ASP A 91 25.39 4.91 23.83
C ASP A 91 24.46 3.81 24.36
N GLY A 92 23.84 4.03 25.53
CA GLY A 92 22.89 3.09 26.11
C GLY A 92 21.59 2.90 25.32
N TRP A 93 21.26 3.80 24.38
CA TRP A 93 20.09 3.64 23.52
C TRP A 93 20.24 2.47 22.55
N LEU A 94 21.47 2.01 22.29
CA LEU A 94 21.74 0.83 21.46
C LEU A 94 21.32 -0.48 22.15
N ASP A 95 21.15 -0.46 23.48
CA ASP A 95 20.66 -1.60 24.26
C ASP A 95 19.13 -1.59 24.44
N ASP A 96 18.47 -0.45 24.14
CA ASP A 96 17.03 -0.29 24.22
C ASP A 96 16.31 -0.96 23.03
N VAL A 97 15.04 -1.35 23.19
CA VAL A 97 14.26 -2.01 22.13
C VAL A 97 13.36 -1.00 21.42
N TRP A 98 13.75 -0.64 20.19
CA TRP A 98 13.06 0.34 19.34
C TRP A 98 12.11 -0.28 18.32
N MET A 99 12.34 -1.54 17.96
CA MET A 99 11.66 -2.22 16.86
C MET A 99 10.13 -2.17 17.02
N ASN A 100 9.46 -1.77 15.93
CA ASN A 100 8.00 -1.65 15.81
C ASN A 100 7.36 -0.68 16.80
N ARG A 101 8.11 0.29 17.35
CA ARG A 101 7.55 1.34 18.19
C ARG A 101 7.15 2.57 17.39
N PRO A 102 6.04 3.23 17.75
CA PRO A 102 5.56 4.39 17.03
C PRO A 102 6.51 5.58 17.23
N ILE A 103 6.59 6.39 16.18
CA ILE A 103 7.31 7.65 16.19
C ILE A 103 6.51 8.68 15.41
N LYS A 104 6.48 9.89 15.94
CA LYS A 104 5.84 11.02 15.28
C LYS A 104 6.81 12.19 15.26
N ALA A 105 6.75 12.95 14.17
CA ALA A 105 7.51 14.17 14.05
C ALA A 105 6.61 15.33 13.61
N TRP A 106 6.84 16.50 14.20
CA TRP A 106 6.10 17.72 13.90
C TRP A 106 7.02 18.86 13.54
N ALA A 107 6.72 19.58 12.46
CA ALA A 107 7.45 20.75 12.04
C ALA A 107 6.76 22.04 12.51
N GLY A 108 7.56 23.01 12.92
CA GLY A 108 7.05 24.31 13.36
C GLY A 108 8.16 25.26 13.76
N ASP A 109 7.77 26.27 14.53
CA ASP A 109 8.65 27.35 15.00
C ASP A 109 8.83 27.27 16.54
N PRO A 110 10.03 27.55 17.08
CA PRO A 110 10.25 27.53 18.54
C PRO A 110 9.37 28.48 19.33
N SER A 111 8.84 29.52 18.69
CA SER A 111 7.92 30.48 19.33
C SER A 111 6.49 29.96 19.47
N TRP A 112 6.14 28.84 18.83
CA TRP A 112 4.79 28.31 18.80
C TRP A 112 4.50 27.39 19.98
N PRO A 113 3.23 27.33 20.45
CA PRO A 113 2.79 26.22 21.28
C PRO A 113 2.84 24.92 20.47
N ARG A 114 3.08 23.80 21.16
CA ARG A 114 3.21 22.44 20.63
C ARG A 114 2.01 22.02 19.78
N ALA A 115 0.82 22.50 20.14
CA ALA A 115 -0.42 22.23 19.41
C ALA A 115 -0.48 22.92 18.03
N ASP A 116 0.32 23.96 17.80
CA ASP A 116 0.41 24.66 16.52
C ASP A 116 1.47 24.06 15.58
N PHE A 117 2.30 23.13 16.05
CA PHE A 117 3.20 22.37 15.20
C PHE A 117 2.40 21.39 14.33
N GLN A 118 2.78 21.29 13.06
CA GLN A 118 2.11 20.42 12.09
C GLN A 118 2.75 19.04 12.08
N LEU A 119 1.92 17.99 12.12
CA LEU A 119 2.40 16.61 11.99
C LEU A 119 3.00 16.43 10.59
N VAL A 120 4.27 16.03 10.54
CA VAL A 120 5.03 15.81 9.31
C VAL A 120 5.55 14.40 9.10
N PHE A 121 5.39 13.54 10.10
CA PHE A 121 5.64 12.12 9.98
C PHE A 121 4.89 11.37 11.07
N ASP A 122 4.23 10.28 10.71
CA ASP A 122 3.67 9.31 11.66
C ASP A 122 3.94 7.89 11.15
N GLY A 123 4.90 7.23 11.78
CA GLY A 123 5.45 5.96 11.33
C GLY A 123 5.89 5.08 12.49
N ILE A 124 6.80 4.16 12.18
CA ILE A 124 7.40 3.25 13.16
C ILE A 124 8.92 3.27 13.05
N ILE A 125 9.57 2.88 14.13
CA ILE A 125 11.01 2.69 14.18
C ILE A 125 11.30 1.23 13.81
N ALA A 126 12.09 1.02 12.77
CA ALA A 126 12.58 -0.30 12.38
C ALA A 126 13.61 -0.79 13.40
N ASP A 127 14.62 0.04 13.67
CA ASP A 127 15.61 -0.21 14.69
C ASP A 127 16.43 1.07 14.98
N VAL A 128 17.35 0.97 15.95
CA VAL A 128 18.42 1.94 16.16
C VAL A 128 19.72 1.46 15.50
N ALA A 129 20.49 2.38 14.94
CA ALA A 129 21.80 2.12 14.35
C ALA A 129 22.78 3.22 14.74
N SER A 130 24.04 3.09 14.33
CA SER A 130 25.04 4.15 14.43
C SER A 130 25.88 4.18 13.16
N ALA A 131 25.90 5.32 12.47
CA ALA A 131 26.70 5.53 11.27
C ALA A 131 28.17 5.89 11.59
N GLY A 132 28.48 6.20 12.85
CA GLY A 132 29.80 6.65 13.29
C GLY A 132 29.84 6.98 14.78
N ARG A 133 31.06 7.23 15.30
CA ARG A 133 31.34 7.40 16.74
C ARG A 133 30.53 8.51 17.42
N GLU A 134 30.09 9.52 16.69
CA GLU A 134 29.42 10.72 17.22
C GLU A 134 27.93 10.79 16.83
N SER A 135 27.36 9.66 16.41
CA SER A 135 25.99 9.59 15.88
C SER A 135 25.24 8.34 16.35
N VAL A 136 23.95 8.52 16.64
CA VAL A 136 22.96 7.43 16.76
C VAL A 136 21.85 7.72 15.76
N ASN A 137 21.39 6.72 15.02
CA ASN A 137 20.39 6.86 13.96
C ASN A 137 19.15 6.06 14.33
N LEU A 138 17.97 6.70 14.33
CA LEU A 138 16.70 5.98 14.38
C LEU A 138 16.27 5.66 12.96
N VAL A 139 16.24 4.38 12.60
CA VAL A 139 15.84 3.93 11.26
C VAL A 139 14.32 3.86 11.19
N LEU A 140 13.74 4.57 10.23
CA LEU A 140 12.29 4.77 10.13
C LEU A 140 11.66 3.91 9.02
N ARG A 141 10.41 3.53 9.26
CA ARG A 141 9.51 2.94 8.28
C ARG A 141 8.12 3.55 8.43
N ASP A 142 7.34 3.48 7.36
CA ASP A 142 5.91 3.76 7.47
C ASP A 142 5.14 2.66 8.22
N LYS A 143 3.89 2.96 8.57
CA LYS A 143 3.03 2.02 9.31
C LYS A 143 2.60 0.80 8.50
N LEU A 144 2.75 0.76 7.18
CA LEU A 144 2.38 -0.43 6.38
C LEU A 144 3.21 -1.65 6.80
N GLN A 145 4.42 -1.42 7.33
CA GLN A 145 5.25 -2.46 7.94
C GLN A 145 4.56 -3.19 9.11
N ARG A 146 3.62 -2.56 9.85
CA ARG A 146 2.80 -3.26 10.87
C ARG A 146 1.95 -4.37 10.25
N LEU A 147 1.51 -4.19 9.00
CA LEU A 147 0.75 -5.17 8.23
C LEU A 147 1.65 -6.19 7.52
N ASN A 148 2.97 -6.16 7.74
CA ASN A 148 3.89 -7.17 7.24
C ASN A 148 3.89 -8.43 8.13
N THR A 149 2.69 -8.89 8.49
CA THR A 149 2.40 -10.07 9.30
C THR A 149 1.34 -10.92 8.60
N PRO A 150 1.27 -12.24 8.87
CA PRO A 150 0.29 -13.12 8.23
C PRO A 150 -1.15 -12.64 8.47
N ILE A 151 -2.01 -12.74 7.44
CA ILE A 151 -3.44 -12.44 7.53
C ILE A 151 -4.12 -13.30 8.59
N SER A 152 -3.72 -14.56 8.69
CA SER A 152 -4.17 -15.46 9.74
C SER A 152 -3.11 -16.50 10.07
N GLU A 153 -3.03 -16.83 11.35
CA GLU A 153 -2.29 -17.99 11.86
C GLU A 153 -3.26 -19.03 12.46
N THR A 154 -4.57 -18.85 12.26
CA THR A 154 -5.62 -19.72 12.81
C THR A 154 -5.56 -21.09 12.15
N LYS A 155 -4.98 -22.03 12.90
CA LYS A 155 -5.04 -23.46 12.61
C LYS A 155 -6.45 -24.00 12.85
N LEU A 156 -6.80 -25.09 12.15
CA LEU A 156 -8.07 -25.79 12.36
C LEU A 156 -8.25 -26.27 13.82
N GLY A 157 -7.19 -26.81 14.43
CA GLY A 157 -7.24 -27.42 15.76
C GLY A 157 -7.94 -28.79 15.78
N GLY A 158 -8.18 -29.31 16.99
CA GLY A 158 -8.86 -30.60 17.20
C GLY A 158 -7.97 -31.83 16.97
N THR A 159 -8.60 -32.94 16.59
CA THR A 159 -7.96 -34.28 16.51
C THR A 159 -7.88 -34.85 15.09
N THR A 160 -8.39 -34.15 14.09
CA THR A 160 -8.34 -34.62 12.70
C THR A 160 -6.92 -34.48 12.12
N PRO A 161 -6.59 -35.19 11.01
CA PRO A 161 -5.27 -35.04 10.37
C PRO A 161 -4.92 -33.60 9.99
N ASN A 162 -5.92 -32.77 9.68
CA ASN A 162 -5.76 -31.37 9.29
C ASN A 162 -5.68 -30.40 10.48
N LYS A 163 -5.58 -30.88 11.73
CA LYS A 163 -5.54 -30.03 12.93
C LYS A 163 -4.49 -28.92 12.91
N ASP A 164 -3.39 -29.14 12.18
CA ASP A 164 -2.27 -28.18 12.06
C ASP A 164 -2.33 -27.31 10.80
N ALA A 165 -3.29 -27.56 9.90
CA ALA A 165 -3.49 -26.77 8.69
C ALA A 165 -4.14 -25.42 9.02
N ILE A 166 -3.74 -24.38 8.30
CA ILE A 166 -4.35 -23.05 8.39
C ILE A 166 -5.67 -23.07 7.62
N LEU A 167 -6.68 -22.42 8.20
CA LEU A 167 -7.95 -22.26 7.51
C LEU A 167 -7.81 -21.21 6.39
N PRO A 168 -8.13 -21.56 5.14
CA PRO A 168 -8.01 -20.63 4.02
C PRO A 168 -9.08 -19.55 4.05
N ILE A 169 -8.80 -18.38 3.47
CA ILE A 169 -9.72 -17.24 3.44
C ILE A 169 -9.98 -16.81 1.98
N PRO A 170 -11.21 -16.89 1.48
CA PRO A 170 -11.60 -16.24 0.24
C PRO A 170 -11.99 -14.78 0.50
N PHE A 171 -11.42 -13.84 -0.25
CA PHE A 171 -11.85 -12.45 -0.31
C PHE A 171 -12.47 -12.15 -1.67
N GLY A 172 -13.62 -11.47 -1.69
CA GLY A 172 -14.31 -11.15 -2.94
C GLY A 172 -14.78 -12.41 -3.70
N GLU A 173 -14.67 -12.46 -5.03
CA GLU A 173 -15.16 -13.57 -5.86
C GLU A 173 -14.05 -14.56 -6.24
N CYS A 174 -13.92 -15.66 -5.50
CA CYS A 174 -12.85 -16.62 -5.74
C CYS A 174 -13.32 -17.78 -6.63
N HIS A 175 -12.62 -18.01 -7.74
CA HIS A 175 -12.94 -19.09 -8.68
C HIS A 175 -12.16 -20.36 -8.34
N ASN A 176 -12.88 -21.48 -8.20
CA ASN A 176 -12.33 -22.83 -8.12
C ASN A 176 -11.23 -22.99 -7.05
N VAL A 177 -11.50 -22.53 -5.83
CA VAL A 177 -10.61 -22.63 -4.67
C VAL A 177 -10.73 -23.99 -3.97
N ALA A 178 -9.71 -24.40 -3.23
CA ALA A 178 -9.76 -25.57 -2.37
C ALA A 178 -10.24 -25.19 -0.95
N PRO A 179 -11.37 -25.71 -0.45
CA PRO A 179 -11.70 -25.58 0.96
C PRO A 179 -10.88 -26.58 1.81
N LEU A 180 -10.68 -26.29 3.09
CA LEU A 180 -10.03 -27.24 4.00
C LEU A 180 -11.03 -28.33 4.41
N LEU A 181 -10.63 -29.60 4.37
CA LEU A 181 -11.39 -30.68 4.98
C LEU A 181 -11.30 -30.57 6.51
N ILE A 182 -12.42 -30.31 7.16
CA ILE A 182 -12.51 -30.05 8.59
C ILE A 182 -12.78 -31.33 9.36
N ASN A 183 -13.79 -32.07 8.91
CA ASN A 183 -14.20 -33.32 9.54
C ASN A 183 -14.43 -34.40 8.48
N PRO A 184 -13.54 -35.41 8.39
CA PRO A 184 -13.69 -36.51 7.43
C PRO A 184 -14.91 -37.39 7.71
N ALA A 185 -15.33 -37.54 8.96
CA ALA A 185 -16.45 -38.42 9.31
C ALA A 185 -17.81 -37.87 8.85
N THR A 186 -17.92 -36.54 8.72
CA THR A 186 -19.16 -35.86 8.32
C THR A 186 -19.04 -35.17 6.96
N LEU A 187 -17.93 -35.38 6.24
CA LEU A 187 -17.60 -34.70 4.98
C LEU A 187 -17.80 -33.18 5.07
N GLU A 188 -17.33 -32.58 6.17
CA GLU A 188 -17.42 -31.14 6.41
C GLU A 188 -16.15 -30.44 5.94
N TYR A 189 -16.33 -29.36 5.19
CA TYR A 189 -15.27 -28.55 4.60
C TYR A 189 -15.51 -27.06 4.88
N GLY A 190 -14.49 -26.22 4.72
CA GLY A 190 -14.73 -24.78 4.74
C GLY A 190 -13.52 -23.87 4.78
N PHE A 191 -13.82 -22.61 5.10
CA PHE A 191 -12.92 -21.44 5.11
C PHE A 191 -12.89 -20.76 6.47
N LEU A 192 -11.94 -19.87 6.74
CA LEU A 192 -11.97 -19.08 7.96
C LEU A 192 -13.03 -17.97 7.86
N GLY A 193 -14.01 -18.00 8.77
CA GLY A 193 -15.01 -16.93 8.91
C GLY A 193 -16.23 -17.08 7.98
N ALA A 194 -17.15 -16.12 8.08
CA ALA A 194 -18.38 -16.11 7.30
C ALA A 194 -18.10 -15.81 5.82
N VAL A 195 -18.81 -16.48 4.92
CA VAL A 195 -18.75 -16.25 3.46
C VAL A 195 -20.14 -15.92 2.92
N GLU A 196 -20.22 -15.31 1.74
CA GLU A 196 -21.50 -15.07 1.08
C GLU A 196 -22.16 -16.37 0.59
N SER A 197 -23.48 -16.33 0.46
CA SER A 197 -24.33 -17.49 0.15
C SER A 197 -24.15 -18.02 -1.28
N THR A 198 -23.64 -17.19 -2.21
CA THR A 198 -23.29 -17.62 -3.57
C THR A 198 -22.06 -18.54 -3.53
N PHE A 199 -22.33 -19.84 -3.61
CA PHE A 199 -21.38 -20.88 -3.27
C PHE A 199 -21.65 -22.14 -4.10
N GLU A 200 -20.78 -22.46 -5.06
CA GLU A 200 -20.89 -23.68 -5.87
C GLU A 200 -19.74 -24.63 -5.54
N VAL A 201 -20.08 -25.77 -4.91
CA VAL A 201 -19.12 -26.84 -4.60
C VAL A 201 -19.09 -27.85 -5.72
N ARG A 202 -17.90 -28.33 -6.02
CA ARG A 202 -17.66 -29.34 -7.04
C ARG A 202 -16.79 -30.47 -6.51
N THR A 203 -17.04 -31.65 -7.06
CA THR A 203 -16.15 -32.80 -6.96
C THR A 203 -15.91 -33.34 -8.37
N ASN A 204 -14.65 -33.54 -8.72
CA ASN A 204 -14.25 -33.93 -10.09
C ASN A 204 -14.85 -32.99 -11.17
N GLY A 205 -14.80 -31.67 -10.93
CA GLY A 205 -15.37 -30.66 -11.84
C GLY A 205 -16.90 -30.60 -11.94
N LYS A 206 -17.65 -31.47 -11.26
CA LYS A 206 -19.13 -31.48 -11.28
C LYS A 206 -19.72 -30.84 -10.03
N PRO A 207 -20.73 -29.96 -10.16
CA PRO A 207 -21.48 -29.45 -9.02
C PRO A 207 -22.07 -30.56 -8.16
N ILE A 208 -22.02 -30.38 -6.84
CA ILE A 208 -22.57 -31.29 -5.84
C ILE A 208 -23.39 -30.51 -4.83
N ALA A 209 -24.52 -31.08 -4.39
CA ALA A 209 -25.36 -30.47 -3.39
C ALA A 209 -24.67 -30.48 -2.01
N VAL A 210 -24.84 -29.39 -1.26
CA VAL A 210 -24.24 -29.23 0.06
C VAL A 210 -25.21 -28.63 1.06
N GLY A 211 -25.07 -29.03 2.33
CA GLY A 211 -25.65 -28.28 3.44
C GLY A 211 -24.74 -27.11 3.78
N LEU A 212 -25.07 -25.91 3.29
CA LEU A 212 -24.28 -24.70 3.50
C LEU A 212 -24.56 -24.07 4.87
N ASN A 213 -23.50 -23.66 5.56
CA ASN A 213 -23.52 -22.78 6.72
C ASN A 213 -22.58 -21.60 6.43
N ASP A 214 -23.15 -20.62 5.73
CA ASP A 214 -22.46 -19.43 5.25
C ASP A 214 -21.94 -18.53 6.38
N GLN A 215 -22.63 -18.50 7.53
CA GLN A 215 -22.23 -17.73 8.73
C GLN A 215 -20.89 -18.16 9.32
N THR A 216 -20.46 -19.39 9.04
CA THR A 216 -19.19 -19.93 9.52
C THR A 216 -18.25 -20.33 8.38
N GLY A 217 -18.64 -20.09 7.13
CA GLY A 217 -17.88 -20.49 5.95
C GLY A 217 -17.72 -22.01 5.84
N ARG A 218 -18.72 -22.76 6.31
CA ARG A 218 -18.71 -24.23 6.34
C ARG A 218 -19.75 -24.81 5.40
N PHE A 219 -19.49 -26.01 4.92
CA PHE A 219 -20.50 -26.79 4.23
C PHE A 219 -20.24 -28.29 4.41
N LYS A 220 -21.31 -29.08 4.30
CA LYS A 220 -21.25 -30.54 4.33
C LYS A 220 -21.69 -31.11 2.99
N LEU A 221 -20.92 -32.05 2.46
CA LEU A 221 -21.38 -32.81 1.29
C LEU A 221 -22.57 -33.68 1.70
N THR A 222 -23.61 -33.73 0.87
CA THR A 222 -24.79 -34.57 1.12
C THR A 222 -24.64 -36.00 0.59
N THR A 223 -23.59 -36.23 -0.20
CA THR A 223 -23.25 -37.51 -0.83
C THR A 223 -21.73 -37.67 -0.85
N ASP A 224 -21.26 -38.91 -0.97
CA ASP A 224 -19.82 -39.18 -1.05
C ASP A 224 -19.21 -38.52 -2.29
N PRO A 225 -18.02 -37.90 -2.18
CA PRO A 225 -17.41 -37.20 -3.28
C PRO A 225 -16.86 -38.16 -4.34
N PHE A 226 -16.96 -37.76 -5.61
CA PHE A 226 -16.42 -38.51 -6.76
C PHE A 226 -14.91 -38.32 -6.96
N SER A 227 -14.26 -37.50 -6.13
CA SER A 227 -12.84 -37.20 -6.13
C SER A 227 -12.40 -36.71 -4.75
N THR A 228 -11.14 -36.97 -4.39
CA THR A 228 -10.52 -36.46 -3.16
C THR A 228 -10.36 -34.94 -3.18
N THR A 229 -10.24 -34.34 -4.36
CA THR A 229 -10.14 -32.89 -4.53
C THR A 229 -11.53 -32.29 -4.61
N ILE A 230 -11.87 -31.52 -3.58
CA ILE A 230 -13.08 -30.69 -3.55
C ILE A 230 -12.68 -29.27 -3.93
N THR A 231 -13.46 -28.65 -4.79
CA THR A 231 -13.27 -27.24 -5.17
C THR A 231 -14.56 -26.47 -5.02
N ALA A 232 -14.45 -25.17 -4.78
CA ALA A 232 -15.59 -24.28 -4.70
C ALA A 232 -15.35 -23.00 -5.50
N SER A 233 -16.38 -22.49 -6.16
CA SER A 233 -16.44 -21.07 -6.52
C SER A 233 -17.27 -20.37 -5.45
N VAL A 234 -16.70 -19.37 -4.79
CA VAL A 234 -17.26 -18.77 -3.58
C VAL A 234 -17.14 -17.25 -3.62
N GLN A 235 -18.23 -16.57 -3.26
CA GLN A 235 -18.18 -15.20 -2.81
C GLN A 235 -17.76 -15.19 -1.32
N GLY A 236 -16.59 -14.63 -1.05
CA GLY A 236 -15.82 -14.82 0.18
C GLY A 236 -16.28 -14.01 1.39
N ASP A 237 -15.33 -13.54 2.21
CA ASP A 237 -15.56 -12.88 3.49
C ASP A 237 -16.72 -11.87 3.42
N LYS A 238 -17.68 -12.07 4.35
CA LYS A 238 -18.83 -11.19 4.53
C LYS A 238 -18.99 -10.69 5.96
N GLY A 239 -17.99 -10.89 6.83
CA GLY A 239 -18.17 -10.60 8.26
C GLY A 239 -18.33 -9.10 8.61
N GLY A 240 -18.26 -8.20 7.63
CA GLY A 240 -18.64 -6.78 7.75
C GLY A 240 -19.69 -6.34 6.73
N GLY A 241 -20.41 -7.29 6.12
CA GLY A 241 -21.14 -7.13 4.87
C GLY A 241 -20.28 -7.52 3.67
N TYR A 242 -20.91 -8.10 2.65
CA TYR A 242 -20.21 -8.51 1.43
C TYR A 242 -19.93 -7.30 0.54
N ALA A 243 -18.64 -7.05 0.26
CA ALA A 243 -18.18 -5.93 -0.56
C ALA A 243 -16.96 -6.36 -1.39
N PRO A 244 -17.14 -6.97 -2.57
CA PRO A 244 -16.08 -7.60 -3.35
C PRO A 244 -15.21 -6.60 -4.14
N ARG A 245 -15.04 -5.38 -3.65
CA ARG A 245 -14.29 -4.30 -4.31
C ARG A 245 -12.98 -4.05 -3.59
N ILE A 246 -12.02 -3.47 -4.30
CA ILE A 246 -10.64 -3.31 -3.82
C ILE A 246 -10.58 -2.54 -2.50
N ALA A 247 -11.12 -1.32 -2.43
CA ALA A 247 -11.01 -0.47 -1.26
C ALA A 247 -11.68 -1.06 0.01
N PRO A 248 -12.94 -1.58 -0.05
CA PRO A 248 -13.55 -2.26 1.07
C PRO A 248 -12.77 -3.49 1.55
N LEU A 249 -12.24 -4.31 0.63
CA LEU A 249 -11.43 -5.48 0.99
C LEU A 249 -10.09 -5.07 1.63
N VAL A 250 -9.42 -4.03 1.12
CA VAL A 250 -8.20 -3.47 1.71
C VAL A 250 -8.46 -2.98 3.13
N GLN A 251 -9.54 -2.22 3.35
CA GLN A 251 -9.95 -1.78 4.68
C GLN A 251 -10.24 -2.98 5.60
N ARG A 252 -10.93 -3.99 5.08
CA ARG A 252 -11.29 -5.20 5.82
C ARG A 252 -10.06 -5.98 6.26
N ILE A 253 -9.09 -6.20 5.37
CA ILE A 253 -7.83 -6.88 5.68
C ILE A 253 -7.05 -6.07 6.73
N ALA A 254 -6.88 -4.76 6.54
CA ALA A 254 -6.09 -3.92 7.43
C ALA A 254 -6.65 -3.81 8.87
N THR A 255 -7.97 -3.90 9.03
CA THR A 255 -8.65 -3.62 10.31
C THR A 255 -9.19 -4.86 11.04
N ALA A 256 -9.43 -5.97 10.33
CA ALA A 256 -10.07 -7.16 10.93
C ALA A 256 -9.17 -8.40 10.98
N TYR A 257 -8.09 -8.45 10.20
CA TYR A 257 -7.21 -9.62 10.09
C TYR A 257 -5.86 -9.38 10.80
N GLY A 258 -5.01 -10.41 10.85
CA GLY A 258 -3.75 -10.37 11.59
C GLY A 258 -3.92 -10.29 13.11
N LYS A 259 -2.82 -10.03 13.81
CA LYS A 259 -2.81 -9.87 15.27
C LYS A 259 -3.47 -8.56 15.66
N ALA A 260 -4.23 -8.56 16.76
CA ALA A 260 -5.01 -7.39 17.19
C ALA A 260 -4.16 -6.13 17.42
N ALA A 261 -2.92 -6.29 17.90
CA ALA A 261 -1.98 -5.18 18.13
C ALA A 261 -1.46 -4.54 16.82
N ASP A 262 -1.41 -5.31 15.73
CA ASP A 262 -0.85 -4.88 14.45
C ASP A 262 -1.90 -4.22 13.54
N ARG A 263 -3.19 -4.48 13.81
CA ARG A 263 -4.32 -3.96 13.02
C ARG A 263 -4.35 -2.45 12.98
N PHE A 264 -4.74 -1.94 11.82
CA PHE A 264 -5.06 -0.53 11.67
C PHE A 264 -6.40 -0.21 12.32
N THR A 265 -6.48 1.01 12.81
CA THR A 265 -7.73 1.64 13.25
C THR A 265 -8.23 2.59 12.17
N VAL A 266 -9.44 3.14 12.33
CA VAL A 266 -9.97 4.16 11.40
C VAL A 266 -9.03 5.37 11.30
N ALA A 267 -8.30 5.72 12.36
CA ALA A 267 -7.35 6.84 12.35
C ALA A 267 -6.11 6.56 11.46
N ASP A 268 -5.80 5.29 11.18
CA ASP A 268 -4.72 4.89 10.28
C ASP A 268 -5.19 4.80 8.82
N LEU A 269 -6.44 5.15 8.50
CA LEU A 269 -7.01 5.09 7.16
C LEU A 269 -7.36 6.48 6.64
N ASP A 270 -7.05 6.75 5.37
CA ASP A 270 -7.58 7.92 4.69
C ASP A 270 -8.95 7.56 4.10
N MET A 271 -10.00 7.79 4.88
CA MET A 271 -11.36 7.39 4.51
C MET A 271 -11.89 8.10 3.27
N ASP A 272 -11.49 9.35 3.04
CA ASP A 272 -11.91 10.13 1.87
C ASP A 272 -11.24 9.58 0.60
N ASN A 273 -9.93 9.29 0.66
CA ASN A 273 -9.21 8.64 -0.43
C ASN A 273 -9.80 7.25 -0.73
N LEU A 274 -10.05 6.43 0.29
CA LEU A 274 -10.60 5.08 0.10
C LEU A 274 -12.01 5.11 -0.49
N ALA A 275 -12.87 6.04 -0.05
CA ALA A 275 -14.22 6.21 -0.60
C ALA A 275 -14.20 6.68 -2.06
N ALA A 276 -13.35 7.66 -2.39
CA ALA A 276 -13.16 8.12 -3.77
C ALA A 276 -12.60 7.00 -4.67
N PHE A 277 -11.67 6.20 -4.15
CA PHE A 277 -11.11 5.06 -4.86
C PHE A 277 -12.15 3.96 -5.11
N ASP A 278 -12.98 3.62 -4.12
CA ASP A 278 -14.08 2.64 -4.28
C ASP A 278 -15.08 3.07 -5.35
N ALA A 279 -15.46 4.35 -5.35
CA ALA A 279 -16.37 4.92 -6.33
C ALA A 279 -15.80 4.87 -7.77
N ALA A 280 -14.48 5.06 -7.92
CA ALA A 280 -13.80 5.01 -9.22
C ALA A 280 -13.53 3.58 -9.71
N HIS A 281 -13.53 2.58 -8.82
CA HIS A 281 -13.17 1.20 -9.13
C HIS A 281 -14.25 0.20 -8.64
N PRO A 282 -15.45 0.22 -9.26
CA PRO A 282 -16.59 -0.57 -8.82
C PRO A 282 -16.50 -2.08 -9.14
N GLN A 283 -15.53 -2.48 -9.95
CA GLN A 283 -15.40 -3.85 -10.46
C GLN A 283 -15.13 -4.86 -9.32
N PRO A 284 -15.73 -6.07 -9.41
CA PRO A 284 -15.47 -7.11 -8.45
C PRO A 284 -14.05 -7.67 -8.62
N VAL A 285 -13.46 -8.05 -7.50
CA VAL A 285 -12.16 -8.74 -7.43
C VAL A 285 -12.27 -10.01 -6.60
N GLY A 286 -11.32 -10.93 -6.77
CA GLY A 286 -11.20 -12.16 -6.01
C GLY A 286 -9.77 -12.43 -5.59
N LEU A 287 -9.55 -12.66 -4.29
CA LEU A 287 -8.27 -13.03 -3.72
C LEU A 287 -8.45 -14.19 -2.73
N TYR A 288 -7.96 -15.36 -3.09
CA TYR A 288 -7.96 -16.52 -2.21
C TYR A 288 -6.60 -16.70 -1.53
N VAL A 289 -6.62 -16.76 -0.20
CA VAL A 289 -5.44 -16.91 0.66
C VAL A 289 -5.48 -18.30 1.29
N ALA A 290 -4.69 -19.21 0.75
CA ALA A 290 -4.64 -20.61 1.19
C ALA A 290 -3.62 -20.85 2.32
N ASP A 291 -2.61 -19.98 2.40
CA ASP A 291 -1.40 -20.13 3.19
C ASP A 291 -1.05 -18.83 3.92
N ARG A 292 0.17 -18.75 4.46
CA ARG A 292 0.66 -17.58 5.21
C ARG A 292 1.02 -16.43 4.26
N THR A 293 0.01 -15.80 3.67
CA THR A 293 0.14 -14.52 2.98
C THR A 293 0.12 -13.36 4.00
N ASN A 294 1.02 -12.39 3.85
CA ASN A 294 1.05 -11.20 4.70
C ASN A 294 -0.05 -10.21 4.33
N GLN A 295 -0.57 -9.46 5.30
CA GLN A 295 -1.66 -8.49 5.08
C GLN A 295 -1.26 -7.42 4.06
N ALA A 296 -0.06 -6.84 4.19
CA ALA A 296 0.48 -5.85 3.25
C ALA A 296 0.60 -6.41 1.81
N GLN A 297 0.98 -7.68 1.67
CA GLN A 297 1.08 -8.33 0.36
C GLN A 297 -0.30 -8.50 -0.29
N ALA A 298 -1.31 -8.97 0.46
CA ALA A 298 -2.66 -9.09 -0.07
C ALA A 298 -3.29 -7.74 -0.43
N ILE A 299 -3.08 -6.72 0.42
CA ILE A 299 -3.50 -5.34 0.14
C ILE A 299 -2.86 -4.84 -1.16
N GLN A 300 -1.55 -5.06 -1.33
CA GLN A 300 -0.87 -4.65 -2.56
C GLN A 300 -1.35 -5.43 -3.79
N GLN A 301 -1.61 -6.74 -3.69
CA GLN A 301 -2.17 -7.53 -4.80
C GLN A 301 -3.54 -7.00 -5.25
N LEU A 302 -4.39 -6.63 -4.29
CA LEU A 302 -5.68 -6.02 -4.59
C LEU A 302 -5.49 -4.66 -5.29
N ALA A 303 -4.65 -3.77 -4.75
CA ALA A 303 -4.38 -2.45 -5.34
C ALA A 303 -3.76 -2.55 -6.75
N ALA A 304 -2.77 -3.42 -6.93
CA ALA A 304 -2.04 -3.61 -8.18
C ALA A 304 -2.93 -4.17 -9.31
N SER A 305 -4.09 -4.75 -8.97
CA SER A 305 -5.07 -5.23 -9.95
C SER A 305 -5.57 -4.14 -10.89
N VAL A 306 -5.56 -2.88 -10.43
CA VAL A 306 -5.90 -1.69 -11.23
C VAL A 306 -4.69 -0.77 -11.42
N GLY A 307 -3.47 -1.28 -11.24
CA GLY A 307 -2.25 -0.48 -11.35
C GLY A 307 -2.17 0.64 -10.30
N ALA A 308 -2.83 0.47 -9.16
CA ALA A 308 -2.70 1.32 -8.00
C ALA A 308 -1.68 0.74 -7.01
N GLN A 309 -1.32 1.54 -6.02
CA GLN A 309 -0.46 1.13 -4.91
C GLN A 309 -1.10 1.49 -3.58
N ALA A 310 -0.89 0.60 -2.61
CA ALA A 310 -1.14 0.90 -1.21
C ALA A 310 0.10 1.56 -0.62
N LEU A 311 -0.09 2.78 -0.09
CA LEU A 311 0.97 3.54 0.55
C LEU A 311 0.45 4.26 1.78
N MET A 312 1.36 4.67 2.66
CA MET A 312 1.03 5.53 3.78
C MET A 312 1.21 6.99 3.37
N SER A 313 0.26 7.84 3.74
CA SER A 313 0.45 9.28 3.71
C SER A 313 1.56 9.67 4.69
N ARG A 314 2.09 10.88 4.52
CA ARG A 314 3.02 11.51 5.46
C ARG A 314 2.49 11.54 6.90
N THR A 315 1.18 11.63 7.07
CA THR A 315 0.49 11.64 8.38
C THR A 315 0.11 10.23 8.87
N GLY A 316 0.63 9.19 8.23
CA GLY A 316 0.45 7.80 8.67
C GLY A 316 -0.94 7.25 8.40
N GLN A 317 -1.59 7.66 7.29
CA GLN A 317 -2.89 7.15 6.85
C GLN A 317 -2.76 6.33 5.56
N LEU A 318 -3.36 5.14 5.52
CA LEU A 318 -3.35 4.25 4.36
C LEU A 318 -4.16 4.86 3.22
N ARG A 319 -3.56 4.90 2.03
CA ARG A 319 -4.16 5.38 0.79
C ARG A 319 -3.96 4.39 -0.34
N LEU A 320 -4.87 4.43 -1.30
CA LEU A 320 -4.75 3.79 -2.60
C LEU A 320 -4.51 4.85 -3.67
N VAL A 321 -3.36 4.79 -4.32
CA VAL A 321 -2.94 5.78 -5.33
C VAL A 321 -2.75 5.09 -6.67
N GLN A 322 -3.53 5.52 -7.67
CA GLN A 322 -3.37 5.10 -9.06
C GLN A 322 -2.78 6.24 -9.87
N ILE A 323 -1.67 5.97 -10.57
CA ILE A 323 -1.08 6.96 -11.47
C ILE A 323 -1.91 7.05 -12.76
N ALA A 324 -2.33 8.28 -13.08
CA ALA A 324 -3.07 8.62 -14.29
C ALA A 324 -2.54 9.94 -14.88
N LEU A 325 -2.63 10.08 -16.20
CA LEU A 325 -2.26 11.31 -16.92
C LEU A 325 -3.33 11.63 -17.99
N PRO A 326 -4.03 12.77 -17.89
CA PRO A 326 -3.97 13.73 -16.77
C PRO A 326 -4.49 13.10 -15.47
N ALA A 327 -3.87 13.44 -14.35
CA ALA A 327 -4.34 13.02 -13.03
C ALA A 327 -5.65 13.73 -12.67
N ALA A 328 -6.50 13.07 -11.88
CA ALA A 328 -7.76 13.65 -11.42
C ALA A 328 -7.52 14.72 -10.35
N GLY A 329 -8.39 15.74 -10.31
CA GLY A 329 -8.31 16.85 -9.37
C GLY A 329 -7.81 18.15 -9.99
N VAL A 330 -7.63 19.17 -9.15
CA VAL A 330 -7.13 20.49 -9.58
C VAL A 330 -5.60 20.45 -9.58
N PRO A 331 -4.93 20.67 -10.74
CA PRO A 331 -3.48 20.60 -10.81
C PRO A 331 -2.83 21.75 -10.04
N VAL A 332 -1.78 21.43 -9.27
CA VAL A 332 -0.90 22.44 -8.67
C VAL A 332 0.03 22.99 -9.75
N ALA A 333 0.03 24.31 -9.94
CA ALA A 333 0.96 24.96 -10.85
C ALA A 333 2.37 24.96 -10.26
N ILE A 334 3.34 24.43 -11.01
CA ILE A 334 4.75 24.41 -10.61
C ILE A 334 5.55 25.06 -11.74
N GLY A 335 5.95 26.32 -11.52
CA GLY A 335 6.79 27.09 -12.42
C GLY A 335 8.18 27.37 -11.84
N LEU A 336 8.90 28.29 -12.48
CA LEU A 336 10.25 28.69 -12.07
C LEU A 336 10.32 29.26 -10.64
N GLU A 337 9.23 29.85 -10.15
CA GLU A 337 9.17 30.40 -8.79
C GLU A 337 9.09 29.33 -7.70
N GLN A 338 8.61 28.13 -8.05
CA GLN A 338 8.46 27.00 -7.12
C GLN A 338 9.67 26.05 -7.17
N MET A 339 10.64 26.32 -8.05
CA MET A 339 11.82 25.50 -8.27
C MET A 339 13.08 26.31 -8.00
N ARG A 340 14.07 25.67 -7.39
CA ARG A 340 15.41 26.25 -7.31
C ARG A 340 15.99 26.41 -8.71
N GLU A 341 16.63 27.57 -8.94
CA GLU A 341 17.26 27.87 -10.22
C GLU A 341 18.20 26.73 -10.67
N ARG A 342 18.04 26.30 -11.93
CA ARG A 342 18.86 25.25 -12.59
C ARG A 342 18.82 23.86 -11.93
N SER A 343 17.85 23.58 -11.06
CA SER A 343 17.70 22.25 -10.43
C SER A 343 16.97 21.23 -11.31
N LEU A 344 16.08 21.68 -12.20
CA LEU A 344 15.26 20.82 -13.04
C LEU A 344 16.10 19.97 -14.01
N ARG A 345 15.89 18.65 -13.98
CA ARG A 345 16.54 17.69 -14.87
C ARG A 345 15.63 16.51 -15.23
N PRO A 346 15.76 15.92 -16.43
CA PRO A 346 15.17 14.61 -16.70
C PRO A 346 15.89 13.56 -15.84
N ALA A 347 15.16 12.85 -15.00
CA ALA A 347 15.69 11.82 -14.13
C ALA A 347 15.58 10.43 -14.76
N GLN A 348 14.43 10.12 -15.35
CA GLN A 348 14.17 8.82 -15.96
C GLN A 348 13.25 8.98 -17.17
N ARG A 349 13.56 8.29 -18.26
CA ARG A 349 12.66 8.12 -19.39
C ARG A 349 12.10 6.70 -19.36
N LEU A 350 10.78 6.57 -19.41
CA LEU A 350 10.12 5.27 -19.36
C LEU A 350 10.08 4.61 -20.75
N PRO A 351 10.20 3.28 -20.82
CA PRO A 351 10.02 2.55 -22.07
C PRO A 351 8.59 2.72 -22.58
N VAL A 352 8.45 2.79 -23.90
CA VAL A 352 7.14 2.80 -24.55
C VAL A 352 6.63 1.37 -24.67
N THR A 353 5.35 1.19 -24.35
CA THR A 353 4.68 -0.12 -24.43
C THR A 353 3.66 -0.11 -25.56
N ALA A 354 3.68 -1.13 -26.42
CA ALA A 354 2.70 -1.29 -27.49
C ALA A 354 1.60 -2.32 -27.18
N ALA A 355 1.78 -3.17 -26.17
CA ALA A 355 0.83 -4.19 -25.81
C ALA A 355 0.78 -4.40 -24.30
N VAL A 356 -0.41 -4.69 -23.77
CA VAL A 356 -0.60 -5.04 -22.36
C VAL A 356 -1.45 -6.29 -22.28
N LYS A 357 -0.98 -7.29 -21.54
CA LYS A 357 -1.69 -8.54 -21.27
C LYS A 357 -2.06 -8.61 -19.79
N ILE A 358 -3.35 -8.77 -19.51
CA ILE A 358 -3.91 -8.88 -18.16
C ILE A 358 -4.37 -10.32 -17.95
N GLY A 359 -3.89 -10.95 -16.88
CA GLY A 359 -4.45 -12.18 -16.31
C GLY A 359 -5.61 -11.83 -15.39
N PHE A 360 -6.77 -12.47 -15.59
CA PHE A 360 -7.99 -12.28 -14.80
C PHE A 360 -8.67 -13.62 -14.53
N ASP A 361 -9.63 -13.60 -13.60
CA ASP A 361 -10.41 -14.77 -13.16
C ASP A 361 -9.53 -15.99 -12.81
N ARG A 362 -8.57 -15.79 -11.90
CA ARG A 362 -7.66 -16.86 -11.48
C ARG A 362 -8.44 -18.09 -10.99
N ASN A 363 -8.08 -19.24 -11.53
CA ASN A 363 -8.40 -20.55 -11.02
C ASN A 363 -7.33 -20.96 -10.00
N TYR A 364 -7.72 -20.98 -8.72
CA TYR A 364 -6.80 -21.22 -7.61
C TYR A 364 -6.44 -22.70 -7.40
N THR A 365 -7.24 -23.63 -7.92
CA THR A 365 -7.01 -25.07 -7.78
C THR A 365 -7.13 -25.75 -9.13
N LEU A 366 -6.02 -25.78 -9.85
CA LEU A 366 -5.92 -26.43 -11.16
C LEU A 366 -6.32 -27.92 -11.10
N GLN A 367 -7.18 -28.33 -12.03
CA GLN A 367 -7.60 -29.70 -12.21
C GLN A 367 -7.35 -30.12 -13.66
N ALA A 368 -6.11 -30.56 -13.94
CA ALA A 368 -5.75 -31.10 -15.24
C ALA A 368 -6.30 -32.52 -15.41
N GLY A 369 -6.80 -32.85 -16.60
CA GLY A 369 -7.17 -34.22 -16.97
C GLY A 369 -8.41 -34.76 -16.26
N LEU A 370 -9.42 -33.92 -16.00
CA LEU A 370 -10.71 -34.35 -15.45
C LEU A 370 -11.38 -35.41 -16.32
N MET A 371 -11.41 -36.66 -15.84
CA MET A 371 -12.04 -37.80 -16.52
C MET A 371 -13.54 -37.84 -16.19
N THR A 372 -14.30 -36.87 -16.70
CA THR A 372 -15.74 -36.78 -16.43
C THR A 372 -16.58 -36.51 -17.67
N SER A 373 -17.90 -36.63 -17.51
CA SER A 373 -18.89 -36.27 -18.55
C SER A 373 -19.21 -34.77 -18.58
N ILE A 374 -18.34 -33.89 -18.07
CA ILE A 374 -18.53 -32.44 -18.20
C ILE A 374 -18.18 -32.01 -19.63
N PRO A 375 -18.77 -30.90 -20.14
CA PRO A 375 -18.39 -30.35 -21.43
C PRO A 375 -16.88 -30.10 -21.53
N PRO A 376 -16.21 -30.40 -22.66
CA PRO A 376 -14.76 -30.21 -22.81
C PRO A 376 -14.29 -28.79 -22.46
N ALA A 377 -15.06 -27.77 -22.83
CA ALA A 377 -14.75 -26.38 -22.49
C ALA A 377 -14.68 -26.12 -20.97
N HIS A 378 -15.45 -26.83 -20.15
CA HIS A 378 -15.37 -26.72 -18.70
C HIS A 378 -14.14 -27.44 -18.14
N ALA A 379 -13.77 -28.59 -18.73
CA ALA A 379 -12.53 -29.26 -18.36
C ALA A 379 -11.30 -28.39 -18.68
N ASP A 380 -11.29 -27.74 -19.85
CA ASP A 380 -10.23 -26.81 -20.25
C ASP A 380 -10.17 -25.59 -19.31
N LEU A 381 -11.34 -25.04 -18.91
CA LEU A 381 -11.42 -23.95 -17.95
C LEU A 381 -10.77 -24.32 -16.61
N TYR A 382 -11.07 -25.51 -16.06
CA TYR A 382 -10.50 -25.95 -14.79
C TYR A 382 -9.02 -26.37 -14.88
N ALA A 383 -8.51 -26.63 -16.09
CA ALA A 383 -7.09 -26.85 -16.35
C ALA A 383 -6.31 -25.54 -16.59
N THR A 384 -7.00 -24.42 -16.82
CA THR A 384 -6.41 -23.10 -17.10
C THR A 384 -6.30 -22.28 -15.81
N GLU A 385 -5.11 -21.78 -15.49
CA GLU A 385 -4.91 -20.97 -14.26
C GLU A 385 -5.47 -19.57 -14.41
N TRP A 386 -5.24 -18.95 -15.58
CA TRP A 386 -5.59 -17.56 -15.84
C TRP A 386 -6.34 -17.46 -17.15
N LEU A 387 -7.48 -16.79 -17.13
CA LEU A 387 -8.01 -16.20 -18.35
C LEU A 387 -7.18 -14.95 -18.67
N THR A 388 -6.98 -14.67 -19.95
CA THR A 388 -6.13 -13.56 -20.36
C THR A 388 -6.82 -12.68 -21.38
N GLU A 389 -6.57 -11.39 -21.30
CA GLU A 389 -7.00 -10.39 -22.29
C GLU A 389 -5.77 -9.57 -22.68
N THR A 390 -5.54 -9.41 -23.98
CA THR A 390 -4.39 -8.65 -24.50
C THR A 390 -4.88 -7.52 -25.39
N VAL A 391 -4.42 -6.31 -25.12
CA VAL A 391 -4.71 -5.13 -25.94
C VAL A 391 -3.41 -4.65 -26.57
N VAL A 392 -3.42 -4.44 -27.89
CA VAL A 392 -2.26 -4.06 -28.71
C VAL A 392 -2.57 -2.79 -29.50
N ASP A 393 -1.62 -1.84 -29.52
CA ASP A 393 -1.60 -0.69 -30.43
C ASP A 393 -0.58 -0.96 -31.56
N GLU A 394 -1.09 -1.42 -32.70
CA GLU A 394 -0.28 -1.84 -33.86
C GLU A 394 0.56 -0.71 -34.46
N ALA A 395 0.04 0.52 -34.40
CA ALA A 395 0.76 1.69 -34.89
C ALA A 395 1.97 1.98 -34.00
N VAL A 396 1.80 1.91 -32.68
CA VAL A 396 2.91 2.06 -31.72
C VAL A 396 3.90 0.91 -31.86
N ARG A 397 3.42 -0.34 -31.98
CA ARG A 397 4.26 -1.53 -32.17
C ARG A 397 5.18 -1.38 -33.39
N THR A 398 4.60 -0.99 -34.52
CA THR A 398 5.33 -0.75 -35.77
C THR A 398 6.30 0.42 -35.66
N ARG A 399 5.85 1.55 -35.10
CA ARG A 399 6.66 2.77 -34.96
C ARG A 399 7.89 2.59 -34.08
N TYR A 400 7.74 1.86 -32.97
CA TYR A 400 8.82 1.61 -32.00
C TYR A 400 9.56 0.29 -32.24
N ARG A 401 9.15 -0.49 -33.26
CA ARG A 401 9.76 -1.78 -33.63
C ARG A 401 9.79 -2.76 -32.45
N LEU A 402 8.69 -2.83 -31.71
CA LEU A 402 8.55 -3.74 -30.57
C LEU A 402 8.07 -5.10 -31.07
N SER A 403 8.85 -6.15 -30.82
CA SER A 403 8.56 -7.52 -31.27
C SER A 403 8.15 -8.47 -30.14
N ASP A 404 8.37 -8.07 -28.89
CA ASP A 404 8.18 -8.94 -27.74
C ASP A 404 6.70 -9.07 -27.38
N ASP A 405 6.28 -10.28 -27.01
CA ASP A 405 4.96 -10.50 -26.43
C ASP A 405 4.90 -9.85 -25.03
N PRO A 406 3.81 -9.14 -24.70
CA PRO A 406 3.69 -8.53 -23.39
C PRO A 406 3.66 -9.59 -22.29
N ALA A 407 4.48 -9.39 -21.27
CA ALA A 407 4.39 -10.17 -20.04
C ALA A 407 2.99 -10.06 -19.46
N GLN A 408 2.44 -11.18 -19.00
CA GLN A 408 1.17 -11.19 -18.32
C GLN A 408 1.29 -10.45 -16.99
N ILE A 409 0.35 -9.55 -16.73
CA ILE A 409 0.19 -8.92 -15.43
C ILE A 409 -1.00 -9.57 -14.74
N ASP A 410 -0.72 -10.26 -13.64
CA ASP A 410 -1.73 -10.95 -12.85
C ASP A 410 -2.55 -9.95 -12.04
N THR A 411 -3.87 -10.13 -12.05
CA THR A 411 -4.80 -9.25 -11.34
C THR A 411 -5.86 -10.05 -10.61
N CYS A 412 -6.49 -9.46 -9.61
CA CYS A 412 -7.63 -10.04 -8.92
C CYS A 412 -8.95 -9.82 -9.69
N LEU A 413 -8.93 -9.23 -10.89
CA LEU A 413 -10.14 -8.90 -11.67
C LEU A 413 -10.91 -10.16 -12.08
N LYS A 414 -12.24 -10.04 -12.20
CA LYS A 414 -13.12 -11.19 -12.44
C LYS A 414 -13.67 -11.30 -13.84
N THR A 415 -13.84 -10.19 -14.54
CA THR A 415 -14.47 -10.20 -15.86
C THR A 415 -13.49 -9.81 -16.96
N ARG A 416 -13.73 -10.33 -18.17
CA ARG A 416 -12.98 -9.93 -19.37
C ARG A 416 -13.15 -8.44 -19.68
N ALA A 417 -14.33 -7.88 -19.41
CA ALA A 417 -14.62 -6.47 -19.67
C ALA A 417 -13.73 -5.57 -18.80
N ASP A 418 -13.61 -5.88 -17.51
CA ASP A 418 -12.76 -5.14 -16.58
C ASP A 418 -11.27 -5.32 -16.91
N ALA A 419 -10.85 -6.55 -17.24
CA ALA A 419 -9.48 -6.84 -17.68
C ALA A 419 -9.10 -6.05 -18.94
N ARG A 420 -10.02 -5.95 -19.91
CA ARG A 420 -9.82 -5.15 -21.13
C ARG A 420 -9.74 -3.66 -20.83
N ALA A 421 -10.62 -3.13 -19.97
CA ALA A 421 -10.61 -1.74 -19.57
C ALA A 421 -9.28 -1.37 -18.89
N GLU A 422 -8.79 -2.23 -17.99
CA GLU A 422 -7.51 -2.02 -17.33
C GLU A 422 -6.31 -2.13 -18.28
N ALA A 423 -6.32 -3.10 -19.22
CA ALA A 423 -5.30 -3.23 -20.25
C ALA A 423 -5.25 -1.97 -21.14
N GLN A 424 -6.41 -1.45 -21.56
CA GLN A 424 -6.52 -0.21 -22.33
C GLN A 424 -5.99 1.00 -21.57
N ARG A 425 -6.31 1.12 -20.28
CA ARG A 425 -5.84 2.22 -19.41
C ARG A 425 -4.31 2.20 -19.27
N ARG A 426 -3.72 1.04 -18.93
CA ARG A 426 -2.26 0.88 -18.82
C ARG A 426 -1.56 1.15 -20.15
N LEU A 427 -2.15 0.68 -21.26
CA LEU A 427 -1.59 0.94 -22.59
C LEU A 427 -1.66 2.44 -22.92
N ALA A 428 -2.78 3.12 -22.65
CA ALA A 428 -2.93 4.55 -22.91
C ALA A 428 -1.89 5.40 -22.15
N LEU A 429 -1.54 4.99 -20.92
CA LEU A 429 -0.51 5.65 -20.13
C LEU A 429 0.89 5.49 -20.74
N ASN A 430 1.23 4.27 -21.18
CA ASN A 430 2.60 3.86 -21.53
C ASN A 430 2.89 3.82 -23.04
N LYS A 431 1.90 4.02 -23.91
CA LYS A 431 2.10 4.01 -25.37
C LYS A 431 2.74 5.27 -25.94
N VAL A 432 2.97 6.26 -25.09
CA VAL A 432 3.67 7.50 -25.42
C VAL A 432 4.94 7.60 -24.55
N PRO A 433 6.01 8.26 -25.03
CA PRO A 433 7.20 8.45 -24.21
C PRO A 433 6.87 9.30 -22.99
N ARG A 434 7.06 8.75 -21.80
CA ARG A 434 6.91 9.47 -20.53
C ARG A 434 8.26 9.71 -19.89
N THR A 435 8.40 10.85 -19.21
CA THR A 435 9.65 11.22 -18.54
C THR A 435 9.34 11.68 -17.12
N ILE A 436 10.09 11.17 -16.16
CA ILE A 436 10.14 11.72 -14.81
C ILE A 436 11.15 12.86 -14.82
N TYR A 437 10.67 14.06 -14.50
CA TYR A 437 11.50 15.22 -14.25
C TYR A 437 11.67 15.42 -12.75
N GLU A 438 12.89 15.65 -12.32
CA GLU A 438 13.21 15.97 -10.93
C GLU A 438 13.68 17.42 -10.81
N PHE A 439 13.30 18.08 -9.73
CA PHE A 439 13.77 19.41 -9.35
C PHE A 439 13.83 19.56 -7.83
N ASP A 440 14.59 20.53 -7.35
CA ASP A 440 14.57 20.95 -5.96
C ASP A 440 13.52 22.04 -5.79
N GLY A 441 12.46 21.75 -5.04
CA GLY A 441 11.34 22.64 -4.78
C GLY A 441 11.60 23.67 -3.67
N GLU A 442 10.92 24.79 -3.78
CA GLU A 442 10.78 25.76 -2.70
C GLU A 442 9.91 25.23 -1.54
N PRO A 443 9.97 25.83 -0.33
CA PRO A 443 9.35 25.27 0.87
C PRO A 443 7.88 24.88 0.73
N GLU A 444 7.06 25.61 -0.03
CA GLU A 444 5.65 25.23 -0.23
C GLU A 444 5.46 23.86 -0.91
N MET A 445 6.43 23.42 -1.72
CA MET A 445 6.38 22.12 -2.39
C MET A 445 6.51 20.96 -1.39
N MET A 446 6.98 21.23 -0.16
CA MET A 446 7.00 20.25 0.92
C MET A 446 5.60 19.80 1.35
N MET A 447 4.53 20.43 0.87
CA MET A 447 3.14 20.03 1.14
C MET A 447 2.54 19.16 0.03
N LEU A 448 3.27 18.92 -1.06
CA LEU A 448 2.82 18.02 -2.11
C LEU A 448 2.62 16.60 -1.57
N GLU A 449 1.78 15.84 -2.27
CA GLU A 449 1.51 14.43 -1.99
C GLU A 449 1.73 13.57 -3.23
N LEU A 450 2.08 12.30 -3.02
CA LEU A 450 2.21 11.34 -4.09
C LEU A 450 0.87 11.13 -4.81
N GLY A 451 0.90 11.08 -6.15
CA GLY A 451 -0.29 10.98 -6.99
C GLY A 451 -1.02 12.29 -7.25
N GLN A 452 -0.56 13.42 -6.68
CA GLN A 452 -1.19 14.71 -6.87
C GLN A 452 -1.01 15.23 -8.30
N PRO A 453 -2.07 15.76 -8.95
CA PRO A 453 -1.97 16.39 -10.27
C PRO A 453 -1.16 17.68 -10.19
N VAL A 454 -0.29 17.90 -11.18
CA VAL A 454 0.50 19.12 -11.32
C VAL A 454 0.49 19.63 -12.75
N GLN A 455 0.79 20.92 -12.92
CA GLN A 455 1.13 21.50 -14.21
C GLN A 455 2.57 22.00 -14.14
N LEU A 456 3.48 21.25 -14.78
CA LEU A 456 4.92 21.51 -14.74
C LEU A 456 5.32 22.45 -15.86
N ARG A 457 5.87 23.63 -15.50
CA ARG A 457 6.33 24.64 -16.45
C ARG A 457 7.80 24.98 -16.24
N ALA A 458 8.58 24.94 -17.32
CA ALA A 458 9.98 25.33 -17.32
C ALA A 458 10.47 25.79 -18.70
N GLU A 459 11.61 26.46 -18.75
CA GLU A 459 12.17 27.03 -20.00
C GLU A 459 12.68 25.98 -20.99
N ARG A 460 13.06 24.79 -20.51
CA ARG A 460 13.68 23.72 -21.30
C ARG A 460 12.79 22.47 -21.37
N PHE A 461 13.24 21.51 -22.17
CA PHE A 461 12.66 20.16 -22.29
C PHE A 461 11.21 20.09 -22.81
N GLY A 462 10.72 21.16 -23.45
CA GLY A 462 9.36 21.20 -24.01
C GLY A 462 8.28 21.51 -22.97
N LEU A 463 8.67 22.07 -21.82
CA LEU A 463 7.78 22.37 -20.70
C LEU A 463 7.29 23.82 -20.69
N GLN A 464 7.52 24.61 -21.75
CA GLN A 464 7.35 26.07 -21.73
C GLN A 464 5.89 26.51 -21.59
N ASP A 465 4.99 25.72 -22.15
CA ASP A 465 3.54 25.97 -22.16
C ASP A 465 2.82 25.38 -20.93
N GLY A 466 3.57 24.72 -20.03
CA GLY A 466 3.03 24.03 -18.86
C GLY A 466 2.38 22.70 -19.23
N VAL A 467 3.00 21.59 -18.84
CA VAL A 467 2.57 20.24 -19.20
C VAL A 467 1.92 19.54 -18.00
N PRO A 468 0.75 18.88 -18.17
CA PRO A 468 0.15 18.12 -17.10
C PRO A 468 1.06 16.97 -16.69
N GLY A 469 1.23 16.80 -15.38
CA GLY A 469 2.01 15.74 -14.79
C GLY A 469 1.40 15.26 -13.48
N VAL A 470 2.09 14.33 -12.84
CA VAL A 470 1.70 13.77 -11.55
C VAL A 470 2.93 13.54 -10.69
N VAL A 471 2.82 13.84 -9.39
CA VAL A 471 3.92 13.64 -8.43
C VAL A 471 4.12 12.14 -8.19
N VAL A 472 5.33 11.66 -8.41
CA VAL A 472 5.71 10.24 -8.24
C VAL A 472 6.84 10.03 -7.24
N LEU A 473 7.55 11.10 -6.85
CA LEU A 473 8.63 11.06 -5.86
C LEU A 473 8.66 12.36 -5.06
N LEU A 474 8.88 12.24 -3.75
CA LEU A 474 9.09 13.35 -2.83
C LEU A 474 10.19 12.98 -1.83
N SER A 475 11.25 13.77 -1.74
CA SER A 475 12.25 13.67 -0.66
C SER A 475 12.28 14.97 0.12
N ARG A 476 11.72 14.99 1.34
CA ARG A 476 11.50 16.21 2.13
C ARG A 476 12.62 16.39 3.15
N PHE A 477 13.10 17.62 3.29
CA PHE A 477 14.11 18.05 4.26
C PHE A 477 13.58 19.23 5.08
N TRP A 478 12.86 18.91 6.16
CA TRP A 478 12.08 19.89 6.93
C TRP A 478 12.92 21.00 7.59
N LEU A 479 14.14 20.67 8.04
CA LEU A 479 15.02 21.66 8.68
C LEU A 479 15.55 22.70 7.70
N THR A 480 15.86 22.29 6.47
CA THR A 480 16.34 23.20 5.43
C THR A 480 15.21 23.86 4.64
N GLY A 481 13.96 23.41 4.82
CA GLY A 481 12.82 23.86 4.01
C GLY A 481 12.96 23.47 2.54
N ARG A 482 13.48 22.27 2.26
CA ARG A 482 13.74 21.80 0.89
C ARG A 482 13.00 20.51 0.61
N VAL A 483 12.66 20.30 -0.66
CA VAL A 483 12.12 19.02 -1.14
C VAL A 483 12.66 18.73 -2.53
N THR A 484 13.04 17.49 -2.80
CA THR A 484 13.23 17.04 -4.18
C THR A 484 11.93 16.42 -4.65
N VAL A 485 11.41 16.90 -5.79
CA VAL A 485 10.12 16.46 -6.35
C VAL A 485 10.37 15.79 -7.69
N GLY A 486 9.86 14.56 -7.86
CA GLY A 486 9.79 13.88 -9.15
C GLY A 486 8.38 13.92 -9.73
N VAL A 487 8.26 14.44 -10.95
CA VAL A 487 6.99 14.57 -11.67
C VAL A 487 7.05 13.74 -12.94
N LEU A 488 6.12 12.81 -13.08
CA LEU A 488 5.91 12.08 -14.33
C LEU A 488 5.08 12.93 -15.30
N VAL A 489 5.58 13.09 -16.51
CA VAL A 489 4.96 13.84 -17.62
C VAL A 489 4.81 12.96 -18.85
#